data_AF-A0A2S8GD33-F1
#
_entry.id   AF-A0A2S8GD33-F1
#
_cell.length_a   1.000
_cell.length_b   1.000
_cell.length_c   1.000
_cell.angle_alpha   90.00
_cell.angle_beta   90.00
_cell.angle_gamma   90.00
#
_symmetry.space_group_name_H-M   'P 1'
#
loop_
_entity.id
_entity.type
_entity.pdbx_description
1 polymer ?
#
loop_
_entity_poly.entity_id
_entity_poly.type
_entity_poly.pdbx_seq_one_letter_code
_entity_poly.pdbx_strand_id
1 'polypeptide(L)'
;MLAPEVQALFDFTRGQITEQHIRDHSPTDPGYQDYVRVWTEILRSGIPPTKTDFDLTEVIGLTSWWSNAPAERFPSFLEYYRFTSAVALSLVHSGNDCEEVRPGNFLAYDLVSQCRIPGDPFFRLVREVLPVTRRHLNEVDFDTDFPFFTLGSMVLAHMVKDHDEVARLAPQLIEDEARARDELPAGMRTRFLLDTTNYNLRNNQWLSLAQQLTNPRGDSDLQLVIDTFATISPEPTFPWGPLPRNERPGQLTFCPLFFLAKHARFRYVIFKSERAIRP
;
A
#
# COMPACT_ATOMS: atom_id res chain seq x y z
N MET A 1 -20.10 1.91 -9.29
CA MET A 1 -19.96 0.48 -9.64
C MET A 1 -18.47 0.22 -9.70
N LEU A 2 -17.98 -0.83 -9.04
CA LEU A 2 -16.54 -1.12 -9.01
C LEU A 2 -16.02 -1.46 -10.42
N ALA A 3 -14.76 -1.13 -10.69
CA ALA A 3 -14.09 -1.57 -11.89
C ALA A 3 -14.07 -3.11 -11.97
N PRO A 4 -14.29 -3.73 -13.15
CA PRO A 4 -14.33 -5.19 -13.28
C PRO A 4 -13.08 -5.90 -12.74
N GLU A 5 -11.91 -5.30 -12.88
CA GLU A 5 -10.62 -5.85 -12.42
C GLU A 5 -10.55 -5.89 -10.88
N VAL A 6 -11.11 -4.88 -10.22
CA VAL A 6 -11.18 -4.81 -8.74
C VAL A 6 -12.15 -5.85 -8.22
N GLN A 7 -13.33 -5.97 -8.85
CA GLN A 7 -14.31 -7.00 -8.50
C GLN A 7 -13.73 -8.40 -8.70
N ALA A 8 -13.01 -8.65 -9.80
CA ALA A 8 -12.36 -9.93 -10.07
C ALA A 8 -11.31 -10.29 -9.03
N LEU A 9 -10.50 -9.32 -8.57
CA LEU A 9 -9.53 -9.53 -7.49
C LEU A 9 -10.23 -9.84 -6.16
N PHE A 10 -11.29 -9.11 -5.83
CA PHE A 10 -12.09 -9.36 -4.63
C PHE A 10 -12.71 -10.76 -4.65
N ASP A 11 -13.39 -11.13 -5.73
CA ASP A 11 -14.03 -12.44 -5.86
C ASP A 11 -13.03 -13.59 -5.81
N PHE A 12 -11.87 -13.42 -6.45
CA PHE A 12 -10.79 -14.38 -6.39
C PHE A 12 -10.30 -14.58 -4.96
N THR A 13 -9.89 -13.50 -4.27
CA THR A 13 -9.34 -13.60 -2.92
C THR A 13 -10.36 -14.09 -1.90
N ARG A 14 -11.63 -13.68 -2.04
CA ARG A 14 -12.76 -14.20 -1.25
C ARG A 14 -12.91 -15.71 -1.38
N GLY A 15 -12.77 -16.24 -2.60
CA GLY A 15 -12.83 -17.68 -2.87
C GLY A 15 -11.67 -18.49 -2.32
N GLN A 16 -10.59 -17.85 -1.86
CA GLN A 16 -9.42 -18.52 -1.27
C GLN A 16 -9.43 -18.52 0.27
N ILE A 17 -10.30 -17.74 0.91
CA ILE A 17 -10.32 -17.65 2.38
C ILE A 17 -11.49 -18.39 3.01
N THR A 18 -11.36 -18.71 4.30
CA THR A 18 -12.41 -19.29 5.12
C THR A 18 -12.67 -18.41 6.36
N GLU A 19 -13.80 -18.61 7.02
CA GLU A 19 -14.06 -17.99 8.33
C GLU A 19 -12.99 -18.35 9.36
N GLN A 20 -12.37 -19.53 9.25
CA GLN A 20 -11.29 -19.93 10.15
C GLN A 20 -10.06 -19.06 9.94
N HIS A 21 -9.72 -18.72 8.68
CA HIS A 21 -8.62 -17.80 8.40
C HIS A 21 -8.86 -16.43 9.05
N ILE A 22 -10.10 -15.93 9.01
CA ILE A 22 -10.47 -14.68 9.67
C ILE A 22 -10.29 -14.80 11.19
N ARG A 23 -10.78 -15.88 11.81
CA ARG A 23 -10.66 -16.09 13.27
C ARG A 23 -9.21 -16.22 13.74
N ASP A 24 -8.38 -16.89 12.95
CA ASP A 24 -6.98 -17.18 13.29
C ASP A 24 -6.09 -15.94 13.17
N HIS A 25 -6.42 -15.04 12.24
CA HIS A 25 -5.54 -13.93 11.85
C HIS A 25 -6.09 -12.54 12.18
N SER A 26 -7.33 -12.43 12.68
CA SER A 26 -7.86 -11.16 13.19
C SER A 26 -7.16 -10.72 14.49
N PRO A 27 -6.97 -9.41 14.71
CA PRO A 27 -6.38 -8.86 15.95
C PRO A 27 -7.10 -9.25 17.23
N THR A 28 -6.36 -9.85 18.17
CA THR A 28 -6.88 -10.42 19.44
C THR A 28 -7.05 -9.38 20.56
N ASP A 29 -7.24 -8.11 20.21
CA ASP A 29 -7.29 -6.97 21.13
C ASP A 29 -8.76 -6.61 21.50
N PRO A 30 -9.01 -5.50 22.23
CA PRO A 30 -10.36 -4.99 22.45
C PRO A 30 -10.99 -4.56 21.12
N GLY A 31 -11.67 -5.50 20.46
CA GLY A 31 -12.27 -5.31 19.13
C GLY A 31 -12.35 -6.62 18.32
N TYR A 32 -11.62 -7.66 18.75
CA TYR A 32 -11.58 -8.97 18.08
C TYR A 32 -12.95 -9.51 17.61
N GLN A 33 -13.97 -9.45 18.48
CA GLN A 33 -15.30 -9.96 18.14
C GLN A 33 -15.95 -9.17 17.00
N ASP A 34 -15.78 -7.84 17.00
CA ASP A 34 -16.30 -6.96 15.97
C ASP A 34 -15.53 -7.15 14.65
N TYR A 35 -14.20 -7.30 14.70
CA TYR A 35 -13.40 -7.62 13.51
C TYR A 35 -13.85 -8.93 12.88
N VAL A 36 -13.89 -10.01 13.65
CA VAL A 36 -14.31 -11.33 13.14
C VAL A 36 -15.70 -11.24 12.54
N ARG A 37 -16.64 -10.52 13.18
CA ARG A 37 -17.99 -10.31 12.66
C ARG A 37 -17.98 -9.58 11.32
N VAL A 38 -17.33 -8.43 11.24
CA VAL A 38 -17.30 -7.57 10.04
C VAL A 38 -16.67 -8.30 8.86
N TRP A 39 -15.49 -8.89 9.05
CA TRP A 39 -14.79 -9.61 7.98
C TRP A 39 -15.52 -10.88 7.54
N THR A 40 -16.18 -11.57 8.47
CA THR A 40 -17.03 -12.74 8.15
C THR A 40 -18.25 -12.32 7.33
N GLU A 41 -18.86 -11.17 7.62
CA GLU A 41 -20.00 -10.65 6.85
C GLU A 41 -19.61 -10.28 5.42
N ILE A 42 -18.44 -9.67 5.22
CA ILE A 42 -17.92 -9.37 3.88
C ILE A 42 -17.67 -10.67 3.11
N LEU A 43 -17.07 -11.68 3.76
CA LEU A 43 -16.85 -12.99 3.16
C LEU A 43 -18.18 -13.65 2.72
N ARG A 44 -19.19 -13.66 3.59
CA ARG A 44 -20.48 -14.32 3.33
C ARG A 44 -21.32 -13.60 2.29
N SER A 45 -21.46 -12.27 2.41
CA SER A 45 -22.27 -11.48 1.49
C SER A 45 -21.69 -11.45 0.08
N GLY A 46 -20.36 -11.50 -0.06
CA GLY A 46 -19.70 -11.32 -1.34
C GLY A 46 -19.89 -9.92 -1.92
N ILE A 47 -20.29 -8.96 -1.09
CA ILE A 47 -20.49 -7.57 -1.47
C ILE A 47 -19.34 -6.78 -0.85
N PRO A 48 -18.47 -6.15 -1.67
CA PRO A 48 -17.43 -5.30 -1.14
C PRO A 48 -18.02 -4.11 -0.36
N PRO A 49 -17.39 -3.70 0.75
CA PRO A 49 -17.84 -2.53 1.49
C PRO A 49 -17.64 -1.25 0.66
N THR A 50 -18.53 -0.29 0.86
CA THR A 50 -18.49 1.01 0.15
C THR A 50 -18.04 2.17 1.02
N LYS A 51 -17.93 1.96 2.35
CA LYS A 51 -17.52 2.96 3.33
C LYS A 51 -16.57 2.34 4.34
N THR A 52 -15.64 3.15 4.82
CA THR A 52 -14.76 2.79 5.92
C THR A 52 -15.51 2.78 7.26
N ASP A 53 -15.05 1.91 8.16
CA ASP A 53 -15.28 2.02 9.60
C ASP A 53 -13.97 1.70 10.34
N PHE A 54 -14.00 1.82 11.67
CA PHE A 54 -12.83 1.56 12.49
C PHE A 54 -12.34 0.11 12.35
N ASP A 55 -13.26 -0.85 12.43
CA ASP A 55 -12.98 -2.29 12.41
C ASP A 55 -12.32 -2.74 11.10
N LEU A 56 -12.68 -2.13 9.97
CA LEU A 56 -12.07 -2.38 8.67
C LEU A 56 -10.68 -1.78 8.57
N THR A 57 -10.57 -0.48 8.84
CA THR A 57 -9.34 0.29 8.63
C THR A 57 -8.22 -0.14 9.58
N GLU A 58 -8.55 -0.51 10.82
CA GLU A 58 -7.58 -1.02 11.76
C GLU A 58 -7.04 -2.39 11.35
N VAL A 59 -7.91 -3.33 10.96
CA VAL A 59 -7.47 -4.66 10.52
C VAL A 59 -6.63 -4.57 9.24
N ILE A 60 -7.04 -3.76 8.26
CA ILE A 60 -6.24 -3.46 7.06
C ILE A 60 -4.88 -2.86 7.45
N GLY A 61 -4.86 -1.99 8.45
CA GLY A 61 -3.64 -1.46 9.04
C GLY A 61 -2.73 -2.59 9.53
N LEU A 62 -3.24 -3.39 10.46
CA LEU A 62 -2.53 -4.41 11.25
C LEU A 62 -2.02 -5.58 10.41
N THR A 63 -2.73 -6.04 9.38
CA THR A 63 -2.29 -7.16 8.54
C THR A 63 -0.97 -6.87 7.83
N SER A 64 -0.72 -5.62 7.46
CA SER A 64 0.49 -5.28 6.72
C SER A 64 1.71 -5.00 7.60
N TRP A 65 1.53 -4.81 8.91
CA TRP A 65 2.65 -4.64 9.84
C TRP A 65 3.31 -5.97 10.22
N TRP A 66 2.67 -7.09 9.90
CA TRP A 66 3.38 -8.36 9.92
C TRP A 66 4.50 -8.32 8.88
N SER A 67 5.73 -8.50 9.36
CA SER A 67 6.89 -8.71 8.48
C SER A 67 6.59 -9.85 7.49
N ASN A 68 7.28 -9.92 6.37
CA ASN A 68 7.05 -10.98 5.37
C ASN A 68 7.29 -12.41 5.93
N ALA A 69 7.90 -12.53 7.12
CA ALA A 69 8.26 -13.79 7.77
C ALA A 69 7.06 -14.71 8.13
N PRO A 70 5.92 -14.20 8.63
CA PRO A 70 4.71 -15.01 8.81
C PRO A 70 4.04 -15.50 7.53
N ALA A 71 4.05 -14.74 6.41
CA ALA A 71 3.35 -15.19 5.21
C ALA A 71 4.00 -16.45 4.61
N GLU A 72 5.33 -16.48 4.52
CA GLU A 72 6.10 -17.67 4.08
C GLU A 72 5.89 -18.87 5.00
N ARG A 73 5.61 -18.61 6.28
CA ARG A 73 5.40 -19.63 7.32
C ARG A 73 3.96 -20.10 7.46
N PHE A 74 2.98 -19.29 7.05
CA PHE A 74 1.54 -19.52 7.22
C PHE A 74 0.79 -19.20 5.92
N PRO A 75 0.57 -20.19 5.04
CA PRO A 75 -0.19 -20.00 3.79
C PRO A 75 -1.58 -19.38 4.01
N SER A 76 -2.29 -19.77 5.08
CA SER A 76 -3.61 -19.20 5.42
C SER A 76 -3.56 -17.71 5.78
N PHE A 77 -2.42 -17.23 6.31
CA PHE A 77 -2.25 -15.80 6.56
C PHE A 77 -2.11 -15.04 5.23
N LEU A 78 -1.38 -15.57 4.26
CA LEU A 78 -1.27 -14.93 2.96
C LEU A 78 -2.64 -14.78 2.29
N GLU A 79 -3.48 -15.81 2.36
CA GLU A 79 -4.85 -15.76 1.80
C GLU A 79 -5.67 -14.68 2.50
N TYR A 80 -5.62 -14.62 3.84
CA TYR A 80 -6.25 -13.55 4.62
C TYR A 80 -5.71 -12.16 4.26
N TYR A 81 -4.40 -12.03 4.08
CA TYR A 81 -3.74 -10.77 3.76
C TYR A 81 -4.13 -10.26 2.35
N ARG A 82 -4.18 -11.17 1.37
CA ARG A 82 -4.68 -10.88 0.02
C ARG A 82 -6.14 -10.41 0.05
N PHE A 83 -6.97 -11.07 0.87
CA PHE A 83 -8.37 -10.67 1.03
C PHE A 83 -8.53 -9.28 1.65
N THR A 84 -7.82 -8.98 2.74
CA THR A 84 -7.87 -7.64 3.35
C THR A 84 -7.38 -6.55 2.40
N SER A 85 -6.35 -6.84 1.58
CA SER A 85 -5.85 -5.92 0.55
C SER A 85 -6.87 -5.69 -0.58
N ALA A 86 -7.59 -6.73 -1.01
CA ALA A 86 -8.65 -6.60 -2.02
C ALA A 86 -9.86 -5.81 -1.50
N VAL A 87 -10.19 -5.95 -0.21
CA VAL A 87 -11.22 -5.11 0.45
C VAL A 87 -10.78 -3.65 0.53
N ALA A 88 -9.53 -3.38 0.92
CA ALA A 88 -8.96 -2.03 0.91
C ALA A 88 -9.06 -1.39 -0.50
N LEU A 89 -8.70 -2.15 -1.53
CA LEU A 89 -8.81 -1.69 -2.91
C LEU A 89 -10.26 -1.38 -3.32
N SER A 90 -11.21 -2.21 -2.89
CA SER A 90 -12.64 -1.99 -3.17
C SER A 90 -13.18 -0.74 -2.49
N LEU A 91 -12.72 -0.42 -1.28
CA LEU A 91 -13.06 0.83 -0.57
C LEU A 91 -12.54 2.06 -1.33
N VAL A 92 -11.29 2.02 -1.79
CA VAL A 92 -10.69 3.11 -2.60
C VAL A 92 -11.49 3.33 -3.90
N HIS A 93 -11.82 2.25 -4.62
CA HIS A 93 -12.65 2.33 -5.83
C HIS A 93 -14.11 2.69 -5.57
N SER A 94 -14.56 2.64 -4.32
CA SER A 94 -15.86 3.16 -3.88
C SER A 94 -15.84 4.65 -3.52
N GLY A 95 -14.69 5.32 -3.69
CA GLY A 95 -14.52 6.75 -3.45
C GLY A 95 -14.06 7.12 -2.04
N ASN A 96 -13.55 6.15 -1.26
CA ASN A 96 -12.91 6.45 0.02
C ASN A 96 -11.45 6.87 -0.22
N ASP A 97 -10.97 7.80 0.60
CA ASP A 97 -9.58 8.27 0.57
C ASP A 97 -8.62 7.14 0.97
N CYS A 98 -7.51 7.01 0.24
CA CYS A 98 -6.42 6.12 0.59
C CYS A 98 -5.86 6.45 1.97
N GLU A 99 -5.79 7.71 2.39
CA GLU A 99 -5.34 8.10 3.73
C GLU A 99 -6.20 7.46 4.85
N GLU A 100 -7.51 7.32 4.61
CA GLU A 100 -8.44 6.73 5.57
C GLU A 100 -8.46 5.20 5.51
N VAL A 101 -8.32 4.63 4.31
CA VAL A 101 -8.35 3.17 4.08
C VAL A 101 -6.98 2.55 4.35
N ARG A 102 -6.00 2.98 3.55
CA ARG A 102 -4.64 2.48 3.46
C ARG A 102 -3.84 3.41 2.54
N PRO A 103 -2.74 4.04 3.01
CA PRO A 103 -1.93 4.91 2.17
C PRO A 103 -1.54 4.26 0.84
N GLY A 104 -1.60 5.01 -0.25
CA GLY A 104 -1.45 4.47 -1.60
C GLY A 104 -0.15 3.68 -1.79
N ASN A 105 0.95 4.20 -1.24
CA ASN A 105 2.26 3.56 -1.28
C ASN A 105 2.29 2.20 -0.54
N PHE A 106 1.52 2.07 0.53
CA PHE A 106 1.40 0.85 1.32
C PHE A 106 0.48 -0.15 0.63
N LEU A 107 -0.68 0.30 0.13
CA LEU A 107 -1.61 -0.56 -0.60
C LEU A 107 -0.97 -1.17 -1.85
N ALA A 108 -0.28 -0.34 -2.65
CA ALA A 108 0.47 -0.81 -3.81
C ALA A 108 1.56 -1.83 -3.42
N TYR A 109 2.28 -1.58 -2.33
CA TYR A 109 3.31 -2.49 -1.84
C TYR A 109 2.71 -3.82 -1.39
N ASP A 110 1.63 -3.77 -0.63
CA ASP A 110 0.98 -4.96 -0.08
C ASP A 110 0.51 -5.86 -1.23
N LEU A 111 -0.11 -5.30 -2.28
CA LEU A 111 -0.51 -6.05 -3.49
C LEU A 111 0.69 -6.68 -4.23
N VAL A 112 1.77 -5.93 -4.44
CA VAL A 112 2.97 -6.41 -5.15
C VAL A 112 3.74 -7.46 -4.34
N SER A 113 3.92 -7.23 -3.03
CA SER A 113 4.69 -8.12 -2.15
C SER A 113 4.03 -9.48 -1.94
N GLN A 114 2.71 -9.56 -2.11
CA GLN A 114 1.93 -10.80 -2.05
C GLN A 114 2.01 -11.64 -3.34
N CYS A 115 2.61 -11.10 -4.41
CA CYS A 115 2.83 -11.81 -5.67
C CYS A 115 4.06 -12.74 -5.58
N ARG A 116 3.86 -14.01 -5.18
CA ARG A 116 4.97 -14.95 -4.95
C ARG A 116 5.68 -15.44 -6.21
N ILE A 117 4.91 -15.78 -7.24
CA ILE A 117 5.43 -16.47 -8.43
C ILE A 117 4.75 -15.89 -9.68
N PRO A 118 5.52 -15.56 -10.72
CA PRO A 118 4.98 -15.29 -12.04
C PRO A 118 4.09 -16.44 -12.54
N GLY A 119 2.82 -16.16 -12.84
CA GLY A 119 1.86 -17.16 -13.31
C GLY A 119 0.80 -17.60 -12.29
N ASP A 120 0.92 -17.20 -11.02
CA ASP A 120 -0.16 -17.33 -10.04
C ASP A 120 -1.39 -16.51 -10.47
N PRO A 121 -2.64 -17.01 -10.37
CA PRO A 121 -3.81 -16.22 -10.77
C PRO A 121 -3.91 -14.86 -10.05
N PHE A 122 -3.47 -14.77 -8.78
CA PHE A 122 -3.38 -13.51 -8.05
C PHE A 122 -2.40 -12.53 -8.73
N PHE A 123 -1.24 -13.01 -9.17
CA PHE A 123 -0.24 -12.18 -9.88
C PHE A 123 -0.86 -11.51 -11.12
N ARG A 124 -1.61 -12.28 -11.92
CA ARG A 124 -2.28 -11.75 -13.11
C ARG A 124 -3.32 -10.68 -12.73
N LEU A 125 -4.16 -10.96 -11.73
CA LEU A 125 -5.18 -10.01 -11.28
C LEU A 125 -4.57 -8.71 -10.73
N VAL A 126 -3.48 -8.80 -9.96
CA VAL A 126 -2.77 -7.60 -9.48
C VAL A 126 -2.19 -6.79 -10.64
N ARG A 127 -1.61 -7.44 -11.65
CA ARG A 127 -1.13 -6.74 -12.85
C ARG A 127 -2.23 -6.00 -13.60
N GLU A 128 -3.42 -6.57 -13.65
CA GLU A 128 -4.59 -5.96 -14.29
C GLU A 128 -5.12 -4.77 -13.45
N VAL A 129 -5.08 -4.86 -12.11
CA VAL A 129 -5.71 -3.88 -11.23
C VAL A 129 -4.86 -2.64 -10.92
N LEU A 130 -3.51 -2.76 -10.89
CA LEU A 130 -2.66 -1.61 -10.54
C LEU A 130 -2.83 -0.43 -11.53
N PRO A 131 -2.81 -0.62 -12.86
CA PRO A 131 -3.02 0.48 -13.81
C PRO A 131 -4.44 1.08 -13.75
N VAL A 132 -5.44 0.25 -13.47
CA VAL A 132 -6.83 0.68 -13.30
C VAL A 132 -6.97 1.54 -12.05
N THR A 133 -6.34 1.15 -10.96
CA THR A 133 -6.34 1.89 -9.69
C THR A 133 -5.61 3.22 -9.82
N ARG A 134 -4.44 3.23 -10.47
CA ARG A 134 -3.72 4.46 -10.79
C ARG A 134 -4.59 5.43 -11.58
N ARG A 135 -5.32 4.97 -12.61
CA ARG A 135 -6.23 5.82 -13.39
C ARG A 135 -7.37 6.37 -12.55
N HIS A 136 -8.04 5.51 -11.79
CA HIS A 136 -9.11 5.90 -10.87
C HIS A 136 -8.64 6.99 -9.90
N LEU A 137 -7.50 6.80 -9.24
CA LEU A 137 -6.95 7.77 -8.28
C LEU A 137 -6.60 9.13 -8.94
N ASN A 138 -6.08 9.12 -10.17
CA ASN A 138 -5.83 10.36 -10.93
C ASN A 138 -7.12 11.09 -11.33
N GLU A 139 -8.26 10.40 -11.43
CA GLU A 139 -9.54 11.01 -11.79
C GLU A 139 -10.24 11.66 -10.58
N VAL A 140 -10.03 11.11 -9.39
CA VAL A 140 -10.70 11.56 -8.16
C VAL A 140 -9.89 12.58 -7.35
N ASP A 141 -8.64 12.86 -7.73
CA ASP A 141 -7.78 13.96 -7.24
C ASP A 141 -7.61 14.00 -5.71
N PHE A 142 -7.51 12.81 -5.08
CA PHE A 142 -7.42 12.71 -3.61
C PHE A 142 -5.99 12.61 -3.06
N ASP A 143 -4.99 12.17 -3.83
CA ASP A 143 -3.76 11.62 -3.25
C ASP A 143 -2.51 11.85 -4.13
N THR A 144 -1.33 12.03 -3.52
CA THR A 144 -0.03 12.20 -4.19
C THR A 144 0.73 10.89 -4.36
N ASP A 145 0.26 9.79 -3.77
CA ASP A 145 0.97 8.50 -3.73
C ASP A 145 0.68 7.55 -4.91
N PHE A 146 -0.02 8.00 -5.94
CA PHE A 146 -0.26 7.23 -7.17
C PHE A 146 1.00 6.74 -7.92
N PRO A 147 2.18 7.40 -7.86
CA PRO A 147 3.38 6.91 -8.54
C PRO A 147 3.80 5.50 -8.09
N PHE A 148 3.45 5.10 -6.86
CA PHE A 148 3.75 3.75 -6.35
C PHE A 148 2.94 2.64 -7.04
N PHE A 149 1.75 2.93 -7.57
CA PHE A 149 1.01 1.97 -8.40
C PHE A 149 1.73 1.76 -9.75
N THR A 150 2.31 2.82 -10.33
CA THR A 150 3.13 2.74 -11.55
C THR A 150 4.42 1.98 -11.30
N LEU A 151 5.13 2.26 -10.20
CA LEU A 151 6.30 1.48 -9.79
C LEU A 151 5.92 0.01 -9.58
N GLY A 152 4.80 -0.27 -8.92
CA GLY A 152 4.30 -1.63 -8.71
C GLY A 152 4.04 -2.37 -10.02
N SER A 153 3.37 -1.72 -10.99
CA SER A 153 3.19 -2.29 -12.34
C SER A 153 4.53 -2.59 -13.01
N MET A 154 5.51 -1.70 -12.88
CA MET A 154 6.84 -1.87 -13.47
C MET A 154 7.61 -3.03 -12.83
N VAL A 155 7.52 -3.20 -11.51
CA VAL A 155 8.11 -4.35 -10.79
C VAL A 155 7.48 -5.66 -11.26
N LEU A 156 6.15 -5.73 -11.38
CA LEU A 156 5.47 -6.95 -11.85
C LEU A 156 5.77 -7.24 -13.34
N ALA A 157 5.95 -6.20 -14.17
CA ALA A 157 6.44 -6.33 -15.55
C ALA A 157 7.84 -6.95 -15.60
N HIS A 158 8.74 -6.44 -14.76
CA HIS A 158 10.10 -6.95 -14.64
C HIS A 158 10.14 -8.42 -14.20
N MET A 159 9.30 -8.84 -13.24
CA MET A 159 9.25 -10.21 -12.72
C MET A 159 8.97 -11.29 -13.79
N VAL A 160 8.25 -10.95 -14.86
CA VAL A 160 7.99 -11.85 -16.01
C VAL A 160 8.92 -11.57 -17.20
N LYS A 161 9.91 -10.69 -17.04
CA LYS A 161 10.84 -10.26 -18.11
C LYS A 161 10.14 -9.58 -19.29
N ASP A 162 9.05 -8.88 -19.01
CA ASP A 162 8.33 -8.06 -20.00
C ASP A 162 9.04 -6.71 -20.14
N HIS A 163 10.18 -6.72 -20.83
CA HIS A 163 11.06 -5.56 -20.96
C HIS A 163 10.42 -4.38 -21.69
N ASP A 164 9.44 -4.66 -22.56
CA ASP A 164 8.73 -3.66 -23.36
C ASP A 164 7.78 -2.87 -22.47
N GLU A 165 7.04 -3.58 -21.61
CA GLU A 165 6.16 -2.96 -20.63
C GLU A 165 6.95 -2.18 -19.58
N VAL A 166 8.10 -2.69 -19.10
CA VAL A 166 8.97 -1.95 -18.16
C VAL A 166 9.43 -0.63 -18.79
N ALA A 167 9.93 -0.67 -20.03
CA ALA A 167 10.36 0.53 -20.75
C ALA A 167 9.20 1.52 -20.97
N ARG A 168 8.01 1.02 -21.30
CA ARG A 168 6.80 1.84 -21.48
C ARG A 168 6.35 2.53 -20.18
N LEU A 169 6.54 1.87 -19.03
CA LEU A 169 6.14 2.39 -17.72
C LEU A 169 7.14 3.39 -17.12
N ALA A 170 8.41 3.37 -17.54
CA ALA A 170 9.44 4.29 -17.05
C ALA A 170 9.11 5.78 -17.26
N PRO A 171 8.78 6.27 -18.47
CA PRO A 171 8.38 7.67 -18.66
C PRO A 171 7.10 7.99 -17.87
N GLN A 172 6.16 7.04 -17.77
CA GLN A 172 4.95 7.25 -16.98
C GLN A 172 5.25 7.44 -15.49
N LEU A 173 6.21 6.69 -14.94
CA LEU A 173 6.64 6.83 -13.55
C LEU A 173 7.29 8.20 -13.31
N ILE A 174 8.12 8.67 -14.25
CA ILE A 174 8.75 9.99 -14.17
C ILE A 174 7.68 11.09 -14.16
N GLU A 175 6.69 11.01 -15.05
CA GLU A 175 5.59 11.97 -15.10
C GLU A 175 4.74 11.95 -13.82
N ASP A 176 4.43 10.74 -13.33
CA ASP A 176 3.62 10.59 -12.12
C ASP A 176 4.34 11.16 -10.91
N GLU A 177 5.62 10.83 -10.77
CA GLU A 177 6.46 11.35 -9.69
C GLU A 177 6.62 12.87 -9.79
N ALA A 178 6.80 13.44 -10.98
CA ALA A 178 6.92 14.87 -11.17
C ALA A 178 5.64 15.61 -10.73
N ARG A 179 4.46 15.06 -11.07
CA ARG A 179 3.16 15.62 -10.63
C ARG A 179 3.04 15.60 -9.11
N ALA A 180 3.29 14.45 -8.49
CA ALA A 180 3.25 14.31 -7.03
C ALA A 180 4.27 15.23 -6.33
N ARG A 181 5.46 15.36 -6.90
CA ARG A 181 6.53 16.23 -6.38
C ARG A 181 6.15 17.71 -6.44
N ASP A 182 5.36 18.14 -7.43
CA ASP A 182 4.98 19.54 -7.57
C ASP A 182 4.09 20.05 -6.43
N GLU A 183 3.40 19.14 -5.74
CA GLU A 183 2.62 19.45 -4.55
C GLU A 183 3.47 19.58 -3.28
N LEU A 184 4.72 19.09 -3.30
CA LEU A 184 5.64 19.16 -2.17
C LEU A 184 6.34 20.52 -2.08
N PRO A 185 6.58 21.05 -0.86
CA PRO A 185 7.47 22.19 -0.65
C PRO A 185 8.87 21.93 -1.20
N ALA A 186 9.54 22.94 -1.76
CA ALA A 186 10.84 22.79 -2.42
C ALA A 186 11.93 22.10 -1.57
N GLY A 187 11.91 22.28 -0.25
CA GLY A 187 12.85 21.65 0.68
C GLY A 187 12.61 20.15 0.96
N MET A 188 11.49 19.60 0.47
CA MET A 188 11.10 18.19 0.63
C MET A 188 11.30 17.39 -0.68
N ARG A 189 11.85 18.00 -1.74
CA ARG A 189 12.01 17.38 -3.06
C ARG A 189 13.40 16.76 -3.26
N THR A 190 13.82 15.85 -2.38
CA THR A 190 15.22 15.40 -2.34
C THR A 190 15.46 13.99 -2.88
N ARG A 191 14.46 13.10 -2.77
CA ARG A 191 14.55 11.70 -3.17
C ARG A 191 13.40 11.37 -4.09
N PHE A 192 13.75 10.95 -5.30
CA PHE A 192 12.78 10.49 -6.29
C PHE A 192 11.85 9.44 -5.70
N LEU A 193 10.54 9.65 -5.87
CA LEU A 193 9.45 8.80 -5.39
C LEU A 193 9.30 8.71 -3.86
N LEU A 194 10.39 8.56 -3.11
CA LEU A 194 10.32 8.30 -1.67
C LEU A 194 9.89 9.50 -0.83
N ASP A 195 10.03 10.72 -1.36
CA ASP A 195 9.55 11.93 -0.70
C ASP A 195 8.12 12.31 -1.11
N THR A 196 7.50 11.62 -2.08
CA THR A 196 6.09 11.90 -2.49
C THR A 196 5.07 11.40 -1.47
N THR A 197 5.52 10.60 -0.50
CA THR A 197 4.72 10.04 0.58
C THR A 197 5.30 10.47 1.93
N ASN A 198 4.43 10.81 2.89
CA ASN A 198 4.83 10.98 4.29
C ASN A 198 4.91 9.62 5.04
N TYR A 199 4.49 8.52 4.40
CA TYR A 199 4.52 7.17 4.95
C TYR A 199 5.82 6.43 4.56
N ASN A 200 6.91 6.72 5.27
CA ASN A 200 8.24 6.24 4.89
C ASN A 200 8.59 4.78 5.27
N LEU A 201 7.74 4.08 6.02
CA LEU A 201 8.09 2.77 6.60
C LEU A 201 8.21 1.63 5.57
N ARG A 202 7.78 1.88 4.32
CA ARG A 202 7.96 1.00 3.17
C ARG A 202 9.08 1.42 2.23
N ASN A 203 9.78 2.52 2.49
CA ASN A 203 10.78 3.09 1.59
C ASN A 203 11.91 2.10 1.27
N ASN A 204 12.46 1.44 2.28
CA ASN A 204 13.53 0.47 2.08
C ASN A 204 13.08 -0.76 1.28
N GLN A 205 11.83 -1.20 1.48
CA GLN A 205 11.28 -2.33 0.73
C GLN A 205 11.01 -1.96 -0.73
N TRP A 206 10.48 -0.76 -0.98
CA TRP A 206 10.34 -0.24 -2.34
C TRP A 206 11.68 -0.07 -3.03
N LEU A 207 12.67 0.50 -2.34
CA LEU A 207 14.03 0.63 -2.84
C LEU A 207 14.63 -0.73 -3.21
N SER A 208 14.45 -1.74 -2.34
CA SER A 208 14.92 -3.09 -2.60
C SER A 208 14.26 -3.74 -3.84
N LEU A 209 12.98 -3.47 -4.10
CA LEU A 209 12.30 -3.94 -5.31
C LEU A 209 12.79 -3.18 -6.56
N ALA A 210 12.92 -1.85 -6.47
CA ALA A 210 13.34 -1.01 -7.58
C ALA A 210 14.80 -1.27 -8.00
N GLN A 211 15.69 -1.56 -7.06
CA GLN A 211 17.09 -1.88 -7.34
C GLN A 211 17.30 -3.21 -8.08
N GLN A 212 16.27 -4.05 -8.19
CA GLN A 212 16.32 -5.30 -8.96
C GLN A 212 16.02 -5.08 -10.46
N LEU A 213 15.48 -3.92 -10.83
CA LEU A 213 15.15 -3.61 -12.23
C LEU A 213 16.40 -3.70 -13.12
N THR A 214 16.22 -4.22 -14.33
CA THR A 214 17.28 -4.33 -15.33
C THR A 214 16.86 -3.67 -16.64
N ASN A 215 17.85 -3.14 -17.36
CA ASN A 215 17.67 -2.46 -18.64
C ASN A 215 18.42 -3.15 -19.79
N PRO A 216 18.03 -4.38 -20.19
CA PRO A 216 18.73 -5.12 -21.24
C PRO A 216 18.58 -4.47 -22.63
N ARG A 217 17.60 -3.58 -22.81
CA ARG A 217 17.31 -2.90 -24.08
C ARG A 217 17.99 -1.54 -24.22
N GLY A 218 18.60 -1.02 -23.14
CA GLY A 218 19.26 0.29 -23.16
C GLY A 218 18.28 1.46 -23.32
N ASP A 219 17.06 1.34 -22.78
CA ASP A 219 16.07 2.42 -22.78
C ASP A 219 16.54 3.58 -21.87
N SER A 220 16.47 4.82 -22.35
CA SER A 220 17.03 5.98 -21.64
C SER A 220 16.25 6.36 -20.39
N ASP A 221 14.92 6.28 -20.45
CA ASP A 221 14.05 6.68 -19.35
C ASP A 221 14.11 5.63 -18.24
N LEU A 222 14.12 4.35 -18.61
CA LEU A 222 14.37 3.26 -17.66
C LEU A 222 15.76 3.36 -17.02
N GLN A 223 16.79 3.73 -17.79
CA GLN A 223 18.13 3.93 -17.23
C GLN A 223 18.13 5.07 -16.20
N LEU A 224 17.47 6.18 -16.50
CA LEU A 224 17.33 7.30 -15.58
C LEU A 224 16.66 6.88 -14.26
N VAL A 225 15.58 6.09 -14.34
CA VAL A 225 14.89 5.55 -13.16
C VAL A 225 15.83 4.66 -12.33
N ILE A 226 16.53 3.72 -12.97
CA ILE A 226 17.47 2.80 -12.29
C ILE A 226 18.61 3.58 -11.63
N ASP A 227 19.24 4.49 -12.36
CA ASP A 227 20.35 5.30 -11.86
C ASP A 227 19.90 6.14 -10.67
N THR A 228 18.70 6.70 -10.73
CA THR A 228 18.12 7.49 -9.63
C THR A 228 17.96 6.63 -8.37
N PHE A 229 17.35 5.45 -8.46
CA PHE A 229 17.24 4.54 -7.31
C PHE A 229 18.59 4.03 -6.80
N ALA A 230 19.61 3.91 -7.66
CA ALA A 230 20.96 3.52 -7.27
C ALA A 230 21.67 4.58 -6.41
N THR A 231 21.30 5.86 -6.55
CA THR A 231 21.86 6.95 -5.72
C THR A 231 21.22 7.06 -4.33
N ILE A 232 20.05 6.45 -4.12
CA ILE A 232 19.31 6.54 -2.86
C ILE A 232 19.93 5.55 -1.86
N SER A 233 20.41 6.09 -0.73
CA SER A 233 20.86 5.26 0.40
C SER A 233 19.65 4.75 1.19
N PRO A 234 19.64 3.47 1.59
CA PRO A 234 18.61 2.95 2.49
C PRO A 234 18.55 3.74 3.80
N GLU A 235 17.35 4.01 4.29
CA GLU A 235 17.18 4.62 5.61
C GLU A 235 17.64 3.61 6.69
N PRO A 236 18.27 4.06 7.78
CA PRO A 236 18.57 3.18 8.90
C PRO A 236 17.26 2.57 9.40
N THR A 237 17.15 1.25 9.31
CA THR A 237 16.02 0.53 9.90
C THR A 237 16.08 0.75 11.41
N PHE A 238 15.22 1.61 11.95
CA PHE A 238 15.05 1.67 13.39
C PHE A 238 14.64 0.28 13.88
N PRO A 239 15.25 -0.25 14.94
CA PRO A 239 14.97 -1.58 15.45
C PRO A 239 13.65 -1.55 16.23
N TRP A 240 12.55 -1.25 15.56
CA TRP A 240 11.27 -1.84 15.94
C TRP A 240 11.29 -3.27 15.38
N GLY A 241 12.15 -4.10 15.97
CA GLY A 241 12.12 -5.53 15.73
C GLY A 241 10.73 -6.08 16.08
N PRO A 242 10.39 -7.30 15.62
CA PRO A 242 9.18 -7.95 16.10
C PRO A 242 9.20 -7.94 17.63
N LEU A 243 8.08 -7.55 18.26
CA LEU A 243 7.91 -7.74 19.70
C LEU A 243 8.31 -9.19 20.04
N PRO A 244 9.03 -9.41 21.16
CA PRO A 244 9.51 -10.73 21.52
C PRO A 244 8.37 -11.74 21.47
N ARG A 245 8.60 -12.83 20.72
CA ARG A 245 7.67 -13.95 20.58
C ARG A 245 7.27 -14.47 21.95
N ASN A 246 6.01 -14.34 22.33
CA ASN A 246 5.36 -15.41 23.08
C ASN A 246 4.95 -16.47 22.06
N GLU A 247 5.51 -17.68 22.19
CA GLU A 247 5.30 -18.82 21.31
C GLU A 247 3.90 -19.45 21.45
N ARG A 248 2.84 -18.63 21.39
CA ARG A 248 1.46 -19.10 21.33
C ARG A 248 0.84 -18.61 20.01
N PRO A 249 0.27 -19.51 19.18
CA PRO A 249 -0.60 -19.09 18.10
C PRO A 249 -1.76 -18.28 18.71
N GLY A 250 -2.01 -17.07 18.22
CA GLY A 250 -3.15 -16.25 18.66
C GLY A 250 -2.88 -15.17 19.71
N GLN A 251 -1.69 -14.58 19.78
CA GLN A 251 -1.48 -13.32 20.50
C GLN A 251 -0.86 -12.27 19.58
N LEU A 252 -1.70 -11.38 19.04
CA LEU A 252 -1.24 -10.13 18.43
C LEU A 252 -0.94 -9.16 19.58
N THR A 253 0.34 -8.82 19.75
CA THR A 253 0.75 -7.83 20.76
C THR A 253 0.78 -6.43 20.15
N PHE A 254 0.17 -5.53 20.91
CA PHE A 254 -0.22 -4.15 20.64
C PHE A 254 0.95 -3.25 20.20
N CYS A 255 0.76 -2.39 19.19
CA CYS A 255 1.68 -1.31 18.84
C CYS A 255 1.02 0.07 19.06
N PRO A 256 1.38 0.84 20.09
CA PRO A 256 0.65 2.05 20.51
C PRO A 256 0.87 3.30 19.64
N LEU A 257 1.63 3.21 18.53
CA LEU A 257 2.01 4.39 17.73
C LEU A 257 0.88 4.92 16.82
N PHE A 258 -0.15 4.13 16.52
CA PHE A 258 -1.34 4.64 15.83
C PHE A 258 -2.16 5.62 16.69
N PHE A 259 -2.01 5.55 18.02
CA PHE A 259 -2.72 6.42 18.95
C PHE A 259 -2.23 7.88 18.94
N LEU A 260 -0.97 8.12 18.54
CA LEU A 260 -0.40 9.47 18.52
C LEU A 260 -0.57 10.17 17.16
N ALA A 261 -0.58 9.44 16.05
CA ALA A 261 -0.74 10.05 14.72
C ALA A 261 -2.19 10.49 14.44
N LYS A 262 -3.21 9.68 14.80
CA LYS A 262 -4.63 10.02 14.57
C LYS A 262 -5.14 11.18 15.44
N HIS A 263 -4.48 11.50 16.56
CA HIS A 263 -4.85 12.61 17.45
C HIS A 263 -3.95 13.86 17.34
N ALA A 264 -2.94 13.86 16.47
CA ALA A 264 -2.07 15.01 16.25
C ALA A 264 -2.61 16.03 15.21
N ARG A 265 -3.95 16.18 15.08
CA ARG A 265 -4.54 17.40 14.51
C ARG A 265 -4.38 18.58 15.48
N PHE A 266 -3.13 19.00 15.70
CA PHE A 266 -2.84 20.27 16.37
C PHE A 266 -2.76 21.40 15.33
N ARG A 267 -3.89 22.10 15.19
CA ARG A 267 -4.01 23.55 14.99
C ARG A 267 -2.82 24.26 14.33
N TYR A 268 -2.83 24.39 13.01
CA TYR A 268 -2.29 25.60 12.38
C TYR A 268 -3.36 26.69 12.43
N VAL A 269 -3.37 27.44 13.53
CA VAL A 269 -4.06 28.72 13.60
C VAL A 269 -3.24 29.73 12.82
N ILE A 270 -3.85 30.30 11.79
CA ILE A 270 -3.37 31.43 11.00
C ILE A 270 -3.08 32.59 11.97
N PHE A 271 -1.80 32.91 12.21
CA PHE A 271 -1.43 34.20 12.78
C PHE A 271 -1.40 35.24 11.66
N LYS A 272 -2.56 35.86 11.41
CA LYS A 272 -2.62 37.25 10.97
C LYS A 272 -2.42 38.11 12.22
N SER A 273 -1.27 38.76 12.35
CA SER A 273 -1.12 39.98 13.15
C SER A 273 -0.30 40.94 12.30
N GLU A 274 -0.96 41.83 11.55
CA GLU A 274 -1.15 43.21 11.99
C GLU A 274 0.16 43.79 12.56
N ARG A 275 0.99 44.33 11.65
CA ARG A 275 1.93 45.38 12.03
C ARG A 275 1.10 46.61 12.38
N ALA A 276 0.83 46.76 13.68
CA ALA A 276 0.33 47.98 14.25
C ALA A 276 1.39 49.08 14.09
N ILE A 277 0.85 50.20 13.63
CA ILE A 277 1.37 51.55 13.57
C ILE A 277 1.81 52.04 14.97
N ARG A 278 2.86 52.90 14.99
CA ARG A 278 3.19 54.02 15.94
C ARG A 278 4.06 53.77 17.18
N PRO A 279 4.73 54.82 17.72
CA PRO A 279 4.51 56.27 17.55
C PRO A 279 5.22 56.94 16.37
#